data_AF-A0A9E4PXI7-F1
#
_entry.id   AF-A0A9E4PXI7-F1
#
_cell.length_a   1.000
_cell.length_b   1.000
_cell.length_c   1.000
_cell.angle_alpha   90.00
_cell.angle_beta   90.00
_cell.angle_gamma   90.00
#
_symmetry.space_group_name_H-M   'P 1'
#
loop_
_entity.id
_entity.type
_entity.pdbx_description
1 polymer ?
#
loop_
_entity_poly.entity_id
_entity_poly.type
_entity_poly.pdbx_seq_one_letter_code
_entity_poly.pdbx_strand_id
1 'polypeptide(L)' 'MRIAYIQPIGGASGDMMLGALTDLGMPIEHLEAELGKLNVGGYRLEARQETRCEMRGTYLKVDLEDKTR' A
#
# COMPACT_ATOMS: atom_id res chain seq x y z
N MET A 1 0.85 20.26 -15.49
CA MET A 1 1.01 18.80 -15.29
C MET A 1 1.13 18.53 -13.80
N ARG A 2 0.58 17.42 -13.29
CA ARG A 2 0.75 16.99 -11.89
C ARG A 2 1.64 15.75 -11.91
N ILE A 3 2.70 15.73 -11.10
CA ILE A 3 3.68 14.64 -11.05
C ILE A 3 3.77 14.18 -9.59
N ALA A 4 3.65 12.87 -9.36
CA ALA A 4 3.99 12.26 -8.08
C ALA A 4 5.48 11.90 -8.11
N TYR A 5 6.27 12.47 -7.21
CA TYR A 5 7.69 12.18 -7.07
C TYR A 5 7.89 11.29 -5.84
N ILE A 6 8.50 10.13 -6.04
CA ILE A 6 8.83 9.17 -4.98
C ILE A 6 10.35 9.10 -4.89
N GLN A 7 10.89 9.37 -3.69
CA GLN A 7 12.31 9.21 -3.40
C GLN A 7 12.51 7.99 -2.49
N PRO A 8 12.74 6.80 -3.04
CA PRO A 8 12.99 5.62 -2.23
C PRO A 8 14.41 5.67 -1.64
N ILE A 9 14.53 5.44 -0.35
CA ILE A 9 15.83 5.25 0.31
C ILE A 9 16.10 3.75 0.33
N GLY A 10 16.87 3.26 -0.64
CA GLY A 10 17.23 1.83 -0.73
C GLY A 10 16.19 0.92 -1.36
N GLY A 11 15.13 1.47 -1.95
CA GLY A 11 14.06 0.74 -2.63
C GLY A 11 12.68 1.05 -2.06
N ALA A 12 11.64 0.52 -2.70
CA ALA A 12 10.27 0.53 -2.19
C ALA A 12 9.64 -0.83 -2.47
N SER A 13 9.19 -1.53 -1.43
CA SER A 13 8.36 -2.71 -1.59
C SER A 13 6.96 -2.31 -2.09
N GLY A 14 6.21 -3.29 -2.61
CA GLY A 14 4.88 -3.01 -3.19
C GLY A 14 3.93 -2.38 -2.18
N ASP A 15 3.90 -2.88 -0.96
CA ASP A 15 3.11 -2.35 0.15
C ASP A 15 3.52 -0.92 0.55
N MET A 16 4.82 -0.59 0.51
CA MET A 16 5.30 0.78 0.73
C MET A 16 4.78 1.74 -0.35
N MET A 17 4.77 1.31 -1.61
CA MET A 17 4.27 2.13 -2.72
C MET A 17 2.75 2.37 -2.60
N LEU A 18 1.99 1.31 -2.31
CA LEU A 18 0.54 1.41 -2.10
C LEU A 18 0.20 2.27 -0.87
N GLY A 19 0.96 2.12 0.21
CA GLY A 19 0.84 2.95 1.41
C GLY A 19 1.07 4.43 1.11
N ALA A 20 2.12 4.77 0.34
CA ALA A 20 2.40 6.14 -0.07
C ALA A 20 1.28 6.75 -0.94
N LEU A 21 0.70 5.97 -1.87
CA LEU A 21 -0.45 6.42 -2.66
C LEU A 21 -1.68 6.70 -1.80
N THR A 22 -1.93 5.82 -0.83
CA THR A 22 -3.04 5.99 0.13
C THR A 22 -2.82 7.23 0.99
N ASP A 23 -1.59 7.48 1.44
CA ASP A 23 -1.22 8.66 2.25
C ASP A 23 -1.39 9.98 1.46
N LEU A 24 -1.20 9.94 0.13
CA LEU A 24 -1.49 11.06 -0.78
C LEU A 24 -3.00 11.29 -1.02
N GLY A 25 -3.87 10.47 -0.42
CA GLY A 25 -5.33 10.60 -0.49
C GLY A 25 -6.01 9.66 -1.49
N MET A 26 -5.30 8.67 -2.03
CA MET A 26 -5.94 7.63 -2.84
C MET A 26 -6.81 6.71 -1.94
N PRO A 27 -8.10 6.51 -2.27
CA PRO A 27 -8.95 5.59 -1.51
C PRO A 27 -8.47 4.14 -1.61
N ILE A 28 -8.55 3.39 -0.51
CA ILE A 28 -8.15 1.97 -0.50
C ILE A 28 -9.03 1.13 -1.42
N GLU A 29 -10.31 1.48 -1.54
CA GLU A 29 -11.28 0.79 -2.40
C GLU A 29 -10.91 0.95 -3.88
N HIS A 30 -10.27 2.06 -4.24
CA HIS A 30 -9.74 2.26 -5.57
C HIS A 30 -8.53 1.36 -5.84
N LEU A 31 -7.63 1.23 -4.86
CA LEU A 31 -6.50 0.30 -4.95
C LEU A 31 -6.99 -1.16 -5.08
N GLU A 32 -7.96 -1.58 -4.27
CA GLU A 32 -8.56 -2.92 -4.34
C GLU A 32 -9.17 -3.21 -5.73
N ALA A 33 -9.90 -2.25 -6.29
CA ALA A 33 -10.50 -2.37 -7.63
C ALA A 33 -9.43 -2.49 -8.74
N GLU A 34 -8.35 -1.70 -8.67
CA GLU A 34 -7.26 -1.78 -9.65
C GLU A 34 -6.45 -3.07 -9.51
N LEU A 35 -6.15 -3.50 -8.29
CA LEU A 35 -5.41 -4.74 -8.03
C LEU A 35 -6.24 -5.99 -8.39
N GLY A 36 -7.56 -5.94 -8.26
CA GLY A 36 -8.47 -7.00 -8.72
C GLY A 36 -8.35 -7.33 -10.21
N LYS A 37 -7.85 -6.39 -11.03
CA LYS A 37 -7.61 -6.62 -12.48
C LYS A 37 -6.44 -7.54 -12.75
N LEU A 38 -5.52 -7.71 -11.79
CA LEU A 38 -4.31 -8.53 -11.96
C LEU A 38 -4.59 -10.03 -11.81
N ASN A 39 -5.85 -10.43 -11.53
CA ASN A 39 -6.26 -11.81 -11.28
C ASN A 39 -5.43 -12.51 -10.19
N VAL A 40 -4.92 -11.72 -9.25
CA VAL A 40 -4.29 -12.14 -8.00
C VAL A 40 -5.35 -11.95 -6.93
N GLY A 41 -5.63 -13.00 -6.15
CA GLY A 41 -6.63 -12.99 -5.09
C GLY A 41 -6.07 -13.61 -3.81
N GLY A 42 -6.92 -13.79 -2.79
CA GLY A 42 -6.52 -14.39 -1.51
C GLY A 42 -5.64 -13.46 -0.66
N TYR A 43 -5.83 -12.15 -0.79
CA TYR A 43 -5.21 -11.16 0.08
C TYR A 43 -6.24 -10.12 0.52
N ARG A 44 -5.97 -9.53 1.67
CA ARG A 44 -6.70 -8.39 2.23
C ARG A 44 -5.74 -7.25 2.45
N LEU A 45 -6.19 -6.03 2.12
CA LEU A 45 -5.44 -4.82 2.40
C LEU A 45 -5.97 -4.18 3.68
N GLU A 46 -5.06 -3.74 4.55
CA GLU A 46 -5.37 -2.91 5.71
C GLU A 46 -4.47 -1.67 5.66
N ALA A 47 -5.05 -0.49 5.54
CA ALA A 47 -4.33 0.76 5.65
C ALA A 47 -4.60 1.39 7.01
N ARG A 48 -3.54 1.78 7.72
CA ARG A 48 -3.64 2.49 8.99
C ARG A 48 -2.54 3.54 9.10
N GLN A 49 -2.85 4.63 9.79
CA GLN A 49 -1.83 5.61 10.16
C GLN A 49 -0.95 5.00 11.26
N GLU A 50 0.36 5.02 11.04
CA GLU A 50 1.34 4.52 12.00
C GLU A 50 2.47 5.54 12.16
N THR A 51 3.05 5.60 13.36
CA THR A 51 4.24 6.41 13.62
C THR A 51 5.33 5.50 14.14
N ARG A 52 6.47 5.48 13.44
CA ARG A 52 7.66 4.71 13.82
C ARG A 52 8.88 5.61 13.78
N CYS A 53 9.70 5.57 14.82
CA CYS A 53 10.91 6.41 14.91
C CYS A 53 10.61 7.89 14.57
N GLU A 54 9.51 8.42 15.12
CA GLU A 54 9.03 9.80 14.89
C GLU A 54 8.57 10.14 13.46
N MET A 55 8.54 9.17 12.55
CA MET A 55 8.00 9.32 11.20
C MET A 55 6.57 8.80 11.14
N ARG A 56 5.62 9.67 10.77
CA ARG A 56 4.22 9.31 10.53
C ARG A 56 4.00 8.99 9.05
N GLY A 57 3.24 7.94 8.77
CA GLY A 57 2.74 7.65 7.44
C GLY A 57 1.66 6.57 7.45
N THR A 58 1.14 6.26 6.27
CA THR A 58 0.22 5.14 6.10
C THR A 58 1.00 3.83 5.99
N TYR A 59 0.85 2.96 6.99
CA TYR A 59 1.28 1.58 6.91
C TYR A 59 0.20 0.77 6.21
N LEU A 60 0.52 0.23 5.04
CA LEU A 60 -0.35 -0.65 4.29
C LEU A 60 0.11 -2.09 4.49
N LYS A 61 -0.76 -2.90 5.07
CA LYS A 61 -0.51 -4.30 5.36
C LYS A 61 -1.26 -5.15 4.35
N VAL A 62 -0.55 -6.13 3.78
CA VAL A 62 -1.13 -7.14 2.91
C VAL A 62 -1.19 -8.44 3.71
N ASP A 63 -2.39 -8.83 4.11
CA ASP A 63 -2.64 -10.09 4.80
C ASP A 63 -3.09 -11.13 3.79
N LEU A 64 -2.35 -12.24 3.66
CA LEU A 64 -2.77 -13.37 2.82
C LEU A 64 -3.84 -14.16 3.57
N GLU A 65 -4.95 -14.47 2.89
CA GLU A 65 -6.05 -15.24 3.44
C GLU A 65 -5.69 -16.72 3.59
N ASP A 66 -4.73 -17.21 2.78
CA ASP A 66 -4.25 -18.58 2.82
C ASP A 66 -2.92 -18.69 3.58
N LYS A 67 -2.96 -19.35 4.75
CA LYS A 67 -1.75 -19.74 5.52
C LYS A 67 -1.13 -21.04 5.00
N THR A 68 -1.39 -21.42 3.76
CA THR A 68 -0.91 -22.68 3.21
C THR A 68 0.42 -22.49 2.49
N ARG A 69 1.46 -22.94 3.20
CA ARG A 69 2.83 -23.17 2.76
C ARG A 69 2.92 -24.07 1.53
#